data_AF-A0A0K8PGU9-F1
#
_entry.id   AF-A0A0K8PGU9-F1
#
_cell.length_a   1.000
_cell.length_b   1.000
_cell.length_c   1.000
_cell.angle_alpha   90.00
_cell.angle_beta   90.00
_cell.angle_gamma   90.00
#
_symmetry.space_group_name_H-M   'P 1'
#
loop_
_entity.id
_entity.type
_entity.pdbx_description
1 polymer ?
#
loop_
_entity_poly.entity_id
_entity_poly.type
_entity_poly.pdbx_seq_one_letter_code
_entity_poly.pdbx_strand_id
1 'polypeptide(L)'
;MTTVMEALPARPRKASASRRRRHQHQLGYRLHQIAPGAATILVTPIWTDATGATERTYLARALGVDGQIIKFAAGGSQRIAALLQGAYPGADWDRPQTWTAETNTVTVRRPMSNADMRAAIQRLTVREAGLEAELAFERERNFELTTARDYADTAAAGYIDRTGLEAS
;
A
#
# COMPACT_ATOMS: atom_id res chain seq x y z
N MET A 1 43.15 -6.94 -7.31
CA MET A 1 41.85 -6.43 -6.81
C MET A 1 41.11 -7.61 -6.21
N THR A 2 41.07 -7.70 -4.89
CA THR A 2 40.56 -8.86 -4.16
C THR A 2 39.11 -8.58 -3.77
N THR A 3 38.16 -9.20 -4.48
CA THR A 3 36.73 -9.10 -4.18
C THR A 3 36.42 -9.96 -2.95
N VAL A 4 36.24 -9.32 -1.80
CA VAL A 4 35.76 -9.98 -0.58
C VAL A 4 34.26 -10.19 -0.72
N MET A 5 33.85 -11.40 -1.12
CA MET A 5 32.46 -11.86 -0.96
C MET A 5 32.18 -12.04 0.53
N GLU A 6 31.53 -11.07 1.15
CA GLU A 6 30.98 -11.24 2.49
C GLU A 6 29.75 -12.16 2.39
N ALA A 7 29.98 -13.47 2.58
CA ALA A 7 28.92 -14.47 2.65
C ALA A 7 28.03 -14.15 3.86
N LEU A 8 26.80 -13.67 3.59
CA LEU A 8 25.78 -13.54 4.63
C LEU A 8 25.61 -14.90 5.32
N PRO A 9 25.63 -14.96 6.66
CA PRO A 9 25.57 -16.23 7.35
C PRO A 9 24.25 -16.94 7.05
N ALA A 10 24.33 -18.20 6.62
CA ALA A 10 23.19 -19.06 6.30
C ALA A 10 22.17 -19.23 7.44
N ARG A 11 22.56 -18.89 8.68
CA ARG A 11 21.67 -18.83 9.85
C ARG A 11 22.03 -17.62 10.74
N PRO A 12 21.06 -16.83 11.20
CA PRO A 12 21.32 -15.76 12.15
C PRO A 12 21.87 -16.33 13.46
N ARG A 13 23.03 -15.81 13.92
CA ARG A 13 23.61 -16.15 15.24
C ARG A 13 22.57 -15.90 16.33
N LYS A 14 22.44 -16.82 17.30
CA LYS A 14 21.53 -16.67 18.46
C LYS A 14 21.81 -15.35 19.19
N ALA A 15 21.05 -14.32 18.86
CA ALA A 15 21.09 -13.06 19.59
C ALA A 15 20.49 -13.26 20.99
N SER A 16 21.06 -12.60 21.99
CA SER A 16 20.50 -12.55 23.34
C SER A 16 19.07 -11.97 23.31
N ALA A 17 18.22 -12.37 24.25
CA ALA A 17 16.82 -11.94 24.30
C ALA A 17 16.67 -10.41 24.31
N SER A 18 17.55 -9.70 25.02
CA SER A 18 17.60 -8.23 25.06
C SER A 18 17.84 -7.62 23.68
N ARG A 19 18.79 -8.15 22.90
CA ARG A 19 19.08 -7.66 21.54
C ARG A 19 17.89 -7.87 20.61
N ARG A 20 17.17 -8.99 20.72
CA ARG A 20 15.96 -9.25 19.92
C ARG A 20 14.85 -8.26 20.21
N ARG A 21 14.57 -8.00 21.50
CA ARG A 21 13.59 -6.99 21.91
C ARG A 21 13.91 -5.62 21.34
N ARG A 22 15.19 -5.21 21.39
CA ARG A 22 15.64 -3.95 20.78
C ARG A 22 15.47 -3.95 19.26
N HIS A 23 15.79 -5.04 18.58
CA HIS A 23 15.60 -5.17 17.13
C HIS A 23 14.11 -5.05 16.75
N GLN A 24 13.23 -5.75 17.45
CA GLN A 24 11.78 -5.69 17.23
C GLN A 24 11.21 -4.30 17.52
N HIS A 25 11.64 -3.65 18.62
CA HIS A 25 11.21 -2.31 18.97
C HIS A 25 11.64 -1.26 17.93
N GLN A 26 12.84 -1.40 17.35
CA GLN A 26 13.34 -0.48 16.32
C GLN A 26 12.89 -0.84 14.90
N LEU A 27 12.22 -1.98 14.72
CA LEU A 27 11.92 -2.51 13.40
C LEU A 27 11.04 -1.56 12.59
N GLY A 28 9.90 -1.13 13.15
CA GLY A 28 8.97 -0.23 12.45
C GLY A 28 9.66 1.05 11.98
N TYR A 29 10.46 1.67 12.84
CA TYR A 29 11.25 2.85 12.49
C TYR A 29 12.23 2.58 11.33
N ARG A 30 12.98 1.48 11.37
CA ARG A 30 13.95 1.14 10.32
C ARG A 30 13.28 0.77 9.00
N LEU A 31 12.11 0.14 9.04
CA LEU A 31 11.32 -0.15 7.85
C LEU A 31 10.75 1.14 7.25
N HIS A 32 10.28 2.06 8.08
CA HIS A 32 9.82 3.38 7.64
C HIS A 32 10.92 4.19 6.93
N GLN A 33 12.19 4.07 7.37
CA GLN A 33 13.32 4.70 6.66
C GLN A 33 13.55 4.17 5.25
N ILE A 34 13.11 2.94 4.93
CA ILE A 34 13.28 2.33 3.61
C ILE A 34 12.02 2.50 2.76
N ALA A 35 10.85 2.30 3.36
CA ALA A 35 9.54 2.40 2.73
C ALA A 35 8.62 3.30 3.58
N PRO A 36 8.72 4.63 3.43
CA PRO A 36 7.92 5.58 4.19
C PRO A 36 6.42 5.36 3.96
N GLY A 37 5.65 5.27 5.03
CA GLY A 37 4.20 5.05 4.97
C GLY A 37 3.76 3.60 4.73
N ALA A 38 4.68 2.63 4.74
CA ALA A 38 4.32 1.23 4.60
C ALA A 38 3.50 0.73 5.79
N ALA A 39 2.24 0.37 5.53
CA ALA A 39 1.35 -0.28 6.49
C ALA A 39 1.55 -1.80 6.47
N THR A 40 1.83 -2.36 5.30
CA THR A 40 2.05 -3.79 5.09
C THR A 40 3.28 -4.00 4.23
N ILE A 41 4.11 -5.00 4.56
CA ILE A 41 5.24 -5.41 3.74
C ILE A 41 5.11 -6.90 3.44
N LEU A 42 5.10 -7.24 2.17
CA LEU A 42 5.09 -8.61 1.66
C LEU A 42 6.52 -9.01 1.31
N VAL A 43 6.99 -10.14 1.83
CA VAL A 43 8.31 -10.67 1.51
C VAL A 43 8.16 -12.07 0.92
N THR A 44 8.64 -12.27 -0.31
CA THR A 44 8.54 -13.54 -1.02
C THR A 44 9.94 -14.07 -1.32
N PRO A 45 10.28 -15.31 -0.92
CA PRO A 45 11.51 -15.96 -1.36
C PRO A 45 11.39 -16.32 -2.85
N ILE A 46 12.43 -15.99 -3.61
CA ILE A 46 12.60 -16.34 -5.01
C ILE A 46 13.86 -17.18 -5.10
N TRP A 47 13.74 -18.34 -5.73
CA TRP A 47 14.86 -19.22 -6.02
C TRP A 47 15.29 -18.95 -7.45
N THR A 48 16.48 -18.39 -7.62
CA THR A 48 17.06 -18.18 -8.94
C THR A 48 18.09 -19.27 -9.20
N ASP A 49 17.87 -20.05 -10.26
CA ASP A 49 18.88 -20.95 -10.82
C ASP A 49 19.37 -20.34 -12.13
N ALA A 50 20.36 -19.45 -12.03
CA ALA A 50 20.94 -18.82 -13.22
C ALA A 50 22.11 -19.64 -13.79
N THR A 51 22.79 -20.44 -12.97
CA THR A 51 24.06 -21.11 -13.33
C THR A 51 24.42 -22.33 -12.45
N GLY A 52 23.45 -22.97 -11.78
CA GLY A 52 23.67 -24.26 -11.09
C GLY A 52 23.85 -24.24 -9.57
N ALA A 53 23.88 -23.06 -8.93
CA ALA A 53 23.69 -22.94 -7.48
C ALA A 53 22.39 -22.18 -7.23
N THR A 54 21.41 -22.81 -6.59
CA THR A 54 20.14 -22.18 -6.26
C THR A 54 20.38 -21.08 -5.21
N GLU A 55 20.42 -19.82 -5.64
CA GLU A 55 20.53 -18.68 -4.73
C GLU A 55 19.13 -18.21 -4.32
N ARG A 56 18.92 -18.08 -3.01
CA ARG A 56 17.66 -17.59 -2.45
C ARG A 56 17.71 -16.08 -2.32
N THR A 57 16.96 -15.40 -3.19
CA THR A 57 16.76 -13.95 -3.13
C THR A 57 15.41 -13.62 -2.51
N TYR A 58 15.27 -12.45 -1.89
CA TYR A 58 14.00 -11.99 -1.34
C TYR A 58 13.48 -10.78 -2.09
N LEU A 59 12.25 -10.88 -2.56
CA LEU A 59 11.50 -9.74 -3.09
C LEU A 59 10.60 -9.18 -2.00
N ALA A 60 10.79 -7.91 -1.65
CA ALA A 60 9.87 -7.21 -0.77
C ALA A 60 8.92 -6.33 -1.61
N ARG A 61 7.70 -6.13 -1.12
CA ARG A 61 6.75 -5.17 -1.65
C ARG A 61 6.06 -4.46 -0.50
N ALA A 62 6.21 -3.16 -0.44
CA ALA A 62 5.59 -2.31 0.57
C ALA A 62 4.26 -1.77 0.05
N LEU A 63 3.24 -1.82 0.89
CA LEU A 63 1.90 -1.32 0.63
C LEU A 63 1.53 -0.28 1.69
N GLY A 64 0.97 0.84 1.25
CA GLY A 64 0.34 1.82 2.15
C GLY A 64 -0.96 1.29 2.76
N VAL A 65 -1.58 2.09 3.62
CA VAL A 65 -2.89 1.78 4.25
C VAL A 65 -3.95 1.51 3.17
N ASP A 66 -3.86 2.24 2.07
CA ASP A 66 -4.82 2.21 0.96
C ASP A 66 -4.51 1.06 -0.03
N GLY A 67 -3.54 0.20 0.26
CA GLY A 67 -3.06 -0.85 -0.63
C GLY A 67 -2.17 -0.37 -1.79
N GLN A 68 -1.91 0.93 -1.87
CA GLN A 68 -1.01 1.51 -2.87
C GLN A 68 0.42 1.03 -2.70
N ILE A 69 1.10 0.78 -3.81
CA ILE A 69 2.47 0.27 -3.80
C ILE A 69 3.42 1.41 -3.50
N ILE A 70 4.21 1.24 -2.44
CA ILE A 70 5.27 2.18 -2.08
C ILE A 70 6.56 1.73 -2.75
N LYS A 71 7.09 2.58 -3.63
CA LYS A 71 8.39 2.37 -4.25
C LYS A 71 9.50 2.70 -3.25
N PHE A 72 10.56 1.91 -3.28
CA PHE A 72 11.77 2.15 -2.51
C PHE A 72 13.00 1.87 -3.37
N ALA A 73 14.16 2.38 -2.95
CA ALA A 73 15.41 2.30 -3.72
C ALA A 73 15.85 0.86 -4.03
N ALA A 74 16.69 0.72 -5.07
CA ALA A 74 17.35 -0.55 -5.38
C ALA A 74 18.07 -1.12 -4.14
N GLY A 75 17.98 -2.43 -3.95
CA GLY A 75 18.48 -3.11 -2.73
C GLY A 75 17.57 -2.99 -1.50
N GLY A 76 16.51 -2.17 -1.54
CA GLY A 76 15.55 -2.03 -0.45
C GLY A 76 14.90 -3.36 -0.06
N SER A 77 14.61 -4.23 -1.05
CA SER A 77 14.07 -5.57 -0.81
C SER A 77 14.97 -6.43 0.07
N GLN A 78 16.26 -6.50 -0.24
CA GLN A 78 17.23 -7.26 0.55
C GLN A 78 17.37 -6.66 1.95
N ARG A 79 17.42 -5.34 2.07
CA ARG A 79 17.56 -4.66 3.36
C ARG A 79 16.34 -4.86 4.25
N ILE A 80 15.13 -4.78 3.69
CA ILE A 80 13.87 -5.10 4.37
C ILE A 80 13.87 -6.55 4.84
N ALA A 81 14.20 -7.49 3.96
CA ALA A 81 14.24 -8.91 4.30
C ALA A 81 15.23 -9.19 5.44
N ALA A 82 16.45 -8.62 5.39
CA ALA A 82 17.45 -8.76 6.44
C ALA A 82 16.98 -8.19 7.79
N LEU A 83 16.31 -7.04 7.80
CA LEU A 83 15.73 -6.45 9.02
C LEU A 83 14.67 -7.36 9.63
N LEU A 84 13.76 -7.86 8.80
CA LEU A 84 12.67 -8.72 9.24
C LEU A 84 13.19 -10.09 9.73
N GLN A 85 14.14 -10.70 9.02
CA GLN A 85 14.81 -11.93 9.45
C GLN A 85 15.54 -11.76 10.79
N GLY A 86 16.20 -10.61 10.99
CA GLY A 86 16.86 -10.29 12.25
C GLY A 86 15.88 -10.11 13.42
N ALA A 87 14.69 -9.56 13.15
CA ALA A 87 13.66 -9.33 14.17
C ALA A 87 12.81 -10.58 14.47
N TYR A 88 12.61 -11.46 13.48
CA TYR A 88 11.84 -12.70 13.60
C TYR A 88 12.66 -13.91 13.14
N PRO A 89 13.70 -14.30 13.89
CA PRO A 89 14.56 -15.42 13.53
C PRO A 89 13.86 -16.79 13.57
N GLY A 90 12.67 -16.86 14.17
CA GLY A 90 11.85 -18.09 14.22
C GLY A 90 10.81 -18.21 13.11
N ALA A 91 10.68 -17.21 12.22
CA ALA A 91 9.77 -17.30 11.08
C ALA A 91 10.33 -18.23 10.00
N ASP A 92 9.43 -18.92 9.30
CA ASP A 92 9.78 -19.78 8.16
C ASP A 92 9.99 -18.95 6.89
N TRP A 93 11.23 -18.52 6.66
CA TRP A 93 11.60 -17.68 5.53
C TRP A 93 11.66 -18.42 4.18
N ASP A 94 11.30 -19.70 4.13
CA ASP A 94 11.05 -20.44 2.89
C ASP A 94 9.62 -20.26 2.38
N ARG A 95 8.75 -19.64 3.19
CA ARG A 95 7.40 -19.27 2.80
C ARG A 95 7.28 -17.76 2.62
N PRO A 96 6.36 -17.30 1.77
CA PRO A 96 6.02 -15.88 1.71
C PRO A 96 5.52 -15.39 3.06
N GLN A 97 5.98 -14.22 3.48
CA GLN A 97 5.70 -13.60 4.77
C GLN A 97 5.00 -12.25 4.58
N THR A 98 4.16 -11.88 5.54
CA THR A 98 3.54 -10.55 5.63
C THR A 98 3.92 -9.92 6.96
N TRP A 99 4.52 -8.75 6.92
CA TRP A 99 4.68 -7.89 8.08
C TRP A 99 3.62 -6.80 8.10
N THR A 100 3.05 -6.55 9.27
CA THR A 100 2.04 -5.50 9.49
C THR A 100 2.57 -4.46 10.46
N ALA A 101 2.48 -3.18 10.10
CA ALA A 101 3.00 -2.07 10.91
C ALA A 101 2.23 -1.89 12.23
N GLU A 102 0.91 -2.01 12.18
CA GLU A 102 0.00 -1.81 13.34
C GLU A 102 0.34 -2.75 14.50
N THR A 103 0.48 -4.04 14.21
CA THR A 103 0.76 -5.07 15.22
C THR A 103 2.25 -5.32 15.41
N ASN A 104 3.08 -4.84 14.50
CA ASN A 104 4.50 -5.15 14.40
C ASN A 104 4.74 -6.68 14.51
N THR A 105 4.08 -7.44 13.64
CA THR A 105 4.17 -8.91 13.59
C THR A 105 4.42 -9.40 12.18
N VAL A 106 5.10 -10.55 12.05
CA VAL A 106 5.22 -11.30 10.81
C VAL A 106 4.30 -12.51 10.87
N THR A 107 3.52 -12.72 9.81
CA THR A 107 2.67 -13.90 9.61
C THR A 107 2.98 -14.57 8.28
N VAL A 108 2.88 -15.90 8.25
CA VAL A 108 2.99 -16.66 7.00
C VAL A 108 1.86 -16.22 6.08
N ARG A 109 2.20 -15.70 4.92
CA ARG A 109 1.23 -15.34 3.90
C ARG A 109 0.65 -16.63 3.33
N ARG A 110 -0.62 -16.88 3.64
CA ARG A 110 -1.38 -17.92 2.96
C ARG A 110 -1.74 -17.42 1.56
N PRO A 111 -1.72 -18.27 0.54
CA PRO A 111 -2.32 -17.92 -0.73
C PRO A 111 -3.78 -17.49 -0.47
N MET A 112 -4.22 -16.39 -1.09
CA MET A 112 -5.62 -15.99 -1.02
C MET A 112 -6.46 -17.14 -1.54
N SER A 113 -7.39 -17.62 -0.71
CA SER A 113 -8.37 -18.60 -1.16
C SER A 113 -9.32 -17.94 -2.17
N ASN A 114 -10.05 -18.77 -2.92
CA ASN A 114 -11.08 -18.27 -3.82
C ASN A 114 -12.20 -17.52 -3.05
N ALA A 115 -12.47 -17.92 -1.80
CA ALA A 115 -13.37 -17.20 -0.91
C ALA A 115 -12.84 -15.80 -0.56
N ASP A 116 -11.54 -15.68 -0.27
CA ASP A 116 -10.91 -14.39 0.01
C ASP A 116 -10.96 -13.46 -1.21
N MET A 117 -10.73 -14.02 -2.41
CA MET A 117 -10.86 -13.28 -3.67
C MET A 117 -12.28 -12.76 -3.88
N ARG A 118 -13.30 -13.62 -3.67
CA ARG A 118 -14.71 -13.21 -3.78
C ARG A 118 -15.07 -12.13 -2.77
N ALA A 119 -14.64 -12.27 -1.51
CA ALA A 119 -14.90 -11.27 -0.47
C ALA A 119 -14.18 -9.93 -0.74
N ALA A 120 -12.99 -9.96 -1.37
CA ALA A 120 -12.30 -8.76 -1.79
C ALA A 120 -13.03 -8.07 -2.96
N ILE A 121 -13.47 -8.83 -3.98
CA ILE A 121 -14.25 -8.31 -5.10
C ILE A 121 -15.53 -7.66 -4.60
N GLN A 122 -16.28 -8.32 -3.72
CA GLN A 122 -17.51 -7.76 -3.14
C GLN A 122 -17.27 -6.42 -2.43
N ARG A 123 -16.19 -6.32 -1.64
CA ARG A 123 -15.82 -5.05 -0.97
C ARG A 123 -15.50 -3.94 -1.97
N LEU A 124 -14.80 -4.26 -3.05
CA LEU A 124 -14.48 -3.29 -4.09
C LEU A 124 -15.73 -2.82 -4.82
N THR A 125 -16.65 -3.72 -5.16
CA THR A 125 -17.93 -3.37 -5.80
C THR A 125 -18.78 -2.44 -4.93
N VAL A 126 -18.83 -2.70 -3.61
CA VAL A 126 -19.54 -1.80 -2.68
C VAL A 126 -18.87 -0.43 -2.62
N ARG A 127 -17.53 -0.38 -2.62
CA ARG A 127 -16.80 0.89 -2.61
C ARG A 127 -16.99 1.67 -3.91
N GLU A 128 -16.98 0.99 -5.05
CA GLU A 128 -17.24 1.57 -6.36
C GLU A 128 -18.63 2.21 -6.41
N ALA A 129 -19.67 1.48 -6.00
CA ALA A 129 -21.03 2.02 -5.92
C ALA A 129 -21.12 3.25 -4.97
N GLY A 130 -20.41 3.22 -3.84
CA GLY A 130 -20.34 4.37 -2.94
C GLY A 130 -19.67 5.60 -3.56
N LEU A 131 -18.60 5.40 -4.32
CA LEU A 131 -17.90 6.48 -5.04
C LEU A 131 -18.74 7.04 -6.19
N GLU A 132 -19.49 6.19 -6.90
CA GLU A 132 -20.41 6.63 -7.95
C GLU A 132 -21.55 7.48 -7.38
N ALA A 133 -22.12 7.11 -6.24
CA ALA A 133 -23.14 7.90 -5.55
C ALA A 133 -22.60 9.26 -5.09
N GLU A 134 -21.39 9.29 -4.52
CA GLU A 134 -20.71 10.53 -4.12
C GLU A 134 -20.47 11.45 -5.33
N LEU A 135 -20.04 10.88 -6.46
CA LEU A 135 -19.79 11.63 -7.69
C LEU A 135 -21.08 12.14 -8.35
N ALA A 136 -22.18 11.38 -8.25
CA ALA A 136 -23.49 11.84 -8.70
C ALA A 136 -23.99 13.03 -7.87
N PHE A 137 -23.85 12.95 -6.53
CA PHE A 137 -24.20 14.04 -5.62
C PHE A 137 -23.42 15.32 -5.93
N GLU A 138 -22.10 15.22 -6.13
CA GLU A 138 -21.27 16.39 -6.48
C GLU A 138 -21.63 16.97 -7.86
N ARG A 139 -22.02 16.13 -8.83
CA ARG A 139 -22.49 16.63 -10.14
C ARG A 139 -23.78 17.41 -10.04
N GLU A 140 -24.75 16.92 -9.27
CA GLU A 140 -26.03 17.60 -9.04
C GLU A 140 -25.81 18.94 -8.34
N ARG A 141 -25.02 18.95 -7.27
CA ARG A 141 -24.63 20.18 -6.57
C ARG A 141 -23.97 21.20 -7.50
N ASN A 142 -23.05 20.76 -8.36
CA ASN A 142 -22.39 21.66 -9.32
C ASN A 142 -23.36 22.21 -10.38
N PHE A 143 -24.34 21.40 -10.81
CA PHE A 143 -25.39 21.86 -11.72
C PHE A 143 -26.26 22.93 -11.06
N GLU A 144 -26.67 22.74 -9.80
CA GLU A 144 -27.42 23.75 -9.04
C GLU A 144 -26.65 25.05 -8.88
N LEU A 145 -25.35 24.97 -8.55
CA LEU A 145 -24.49 26.15 -8.40
C LEU A 145 -24.31 26.90 -9.74
N THR A 146 -24.16 26.17 -10.84
CA THR A 146 -24.06 26.76 -12.18
C THR A 146 -25.36 27.46 -12.55
N THR A 147 -26.49 26.80 -12.33
CA THR A 147 -27.82 27.36 -12.58
C THR A 147 -28.07 28.62 -11.75
N ALA A 148 -27.75 28.61 -10.45
CA ALA A 148 -27.89 29.76 -9.58
C ALA A 148 -27.00 30.94 -10.03
N ARG A 149 -25.79 30.65 -10.52
CA ARG A 149 -24.90 31.65 -11.10
C ARG A 149 -25.50 32.26 -12.37
N ASP A 150 -26.00 31.44 -13.29
CA ASP A 150 -26.60 31.91 -14.54
C ASP A 150 -27.82 32.81 -14.28
N TYR A 151 -28.65 32.48 -13.28
CA TYR A 151 -29.76 33.34 -12.85
C TYR A 151 -29.26 34.66 -12.25
N ALA A 152 -28.22 34.64 -11.41
CA ALA A 152 -27.63 35.84 -10.85
C ALA A 152 -27.02 36.74 -11.93
N ASP A 153 -26.33 36.16 -12.92
CA ASP A 153 -25.73 36.87 -14.05
C ASP A 153 -26.82 37.48 -14.95
N THR A 154 -27.93 36.76 -15.19
CA THR A 154 -29.08 37.27 -15.95
C THR A 154 -29.80 38.41 -15.22
N ALA A 155 -29.98 38.30 -13.90
CA ALA A 155 -30.57 39.36 -13.08
C ALA A 155 -29.68 40.61 -13.06
N ALA A 156 -28.36 40.44 -12.97
CA ALA A 156 -27.39 41.54 -13.06
C ALA A 156 -27.35 42.18 -14.46
N ALA A 157 -27.58 41.42 -15.52
CA ALA A 157 -27.63 41.91 -16.90
C ALA A 157 -28.92 42.70 -17.24
N GLY A 158 -29.92 42.73 -16.34
CA GLY A 158 -31.10 43.59 -16.47
C GLY A 158 -32.12 43.13 -17.51
N TYR A 159 -32.21 41.84 -17.83
CA TYR A 159 -33.17 41.31 -18.81
C TYR A 159 -34.61 41.32 -18.26
N ILE A 160 -35.35 42.41 -18.51
CA ILE A 160 -36.81 42.48 -18.32
C ILE A 160 -37.46 42.05 -19.63
N ASP A 161 -38.05 40.86 -19.67
CA ASP A 161 -38.94 40.46 -20.77
C ASP A 161 -40.23 41.29 -20.71
N ARG A 162 -40.38 42.23 -21.67
CA ARG A 162 -41.56 43.10 -21.82
C ARG A 162 -42.56 42.60 -22.86
N THR A 163 -42.43 41.38 -23.38
CA THR A 163 -43.23 40.95 -24.54
C THR A 163 -44.69 40.58 -24.25
N GLY A 164 -45.17 40.74 -23.00
CA GLY A 164 -46.56 40.46 -22.61
C GLY A 164 -47.48 41.67 -22.39
N LEU A 165 -47.05 42.93 -22.63
CA LEU A 165 -47.78 44.13 -22.17
C LEU A 165 -48.51 44.96 -23.25
N GLU A 166 -48.60 44.52 -24.50
CA GLU A 166 -49.36 45.25 -25.53
C GLU A 166 -50.32 44.34 -26.32
N ALA A 167 -51.50 44.12 -25.75
CA ALA A 167 -52.72 43.87 -26.51
C ALA A 167 -53.92 44.32 -25.66
N SER A 168 -54.18 45.63 -25.70
CA SER A 168 -55.44 46.25 -25.28
C SER A 168 -55.90 47.19 -26.40
#